data_AF-A0AA42HTH6-F1
#
_entry.id   AF-A0AA42HTH6-F1
#
_cell.length_a   1.000
_cell.length_b   1.000
_cell.length_c   1.000
_cell.angle_alpha   90.00
_cell.angle_beta   90.00
_cell.angle_gamma   90.00
#
_symmetry.space_group_name_H-M   'P 1'
#
loop_
_entity.id
_entity.type
_entity.pdbx_description
1 polymer ?
#
loop_
_entity_poly.entity_id
_entity_poly.type
_entity_poly.pdbx_seq_one_letter_code
_entity_poly.pdbx_strand_id
1 'polypeptide(L)'
;MTLATHHKEPLQVLCEFFNLAWCHSHGGARVAARLLLSLYNSRRFPFELDELRCLDSQHLADALVLLEFDANLQKEVHDWLNHLFDRNDFGMRFEHLAHMWARKAKWDKCKKEYLHPVEPLKLVWKAGGAA
;
A
#
# COMPACT_ATOMS: atom_id res chain seq x y z
N MET A 1 -29.55 -6.14 5.65
CA MET A 1 -28.19 -6.14 6.22
C MET A 1 -27.48 -4.95 5.60
N THR A 2 -27.50 -3.81 6.27
CA THR A 2 -26.88 -2.57 5.75
C THR A 2 -25.38 -2.73 5.91
N LEU A 3 -24.63 -2.75 4.81
CA LEU A 3 -23.17 -2.61 4.87
C LEU A 3 -22.94 -1.23 5.48
N ALA A 4 -22.41 -1.18 6.70
CA ALA A 4 -21.97 0.06 7.29
C ALA A 4 -20.97 0.68 6.32
N THR A 5 -21.31 1.85 5.78
CA THR A 5 -20.42 2.63 4.93
C THR A 5 -19.15 2.92 5.74
N HIS A 6 -18.04 2.34 5.31
CA HIS A 6 -16.76 2.58 5.95
C HIS A 6 -16.25 3.95 5.50
N HIS A 7 -16.48 4.97 6.34
CA HIS A 7 -16.30 6.39 6.02
C HIS A 7 -14.86 6.91 6.20
N LYS A 8 -13.84 6.12 5.84
CA LYS A 8 -12.47 6.65 5.86
C LYS A 8 -12.16 7.30 4.51
N GLU A 9 -11.53 8.47 4.58
CA GLU A 9 -10.97 9.15 3.41
C GLU A 9 -9.97 8.24 2.68
N PRO A 10 -10.08 8.02 1.37
CA PRO A 10 -9.22 7.06 0.67
C PRO A 10 -7.72 7.33 0.81
N LEU A 11 -7.32 8.61 0.84
CA LEU A 11 -5.92 9.00 1.05
C LEU A 11 -5.43 8.71 2.48
N GLN A 12 -6.32 8.79 3.47
CA GLN A 12 -6.01 8.32 4.82
C GLN A 12 -5.81 6.80 4.81
N VAL A 13 -6.69 6.06 4.15
CA VAL A 13 -6.57 4.60 4.05
C VAL A 13 -5.27 4.20 3.35
N LEU A 14 -4.87 4.90 2.29
CA LEU A 14 -3.61 4.65 1.59
C LEU A 14 -2.41 4.83 2.51
N CYS A 15 -2.41 5.90 3.32
CA CYS A 15 -1.38 6.13 4.33
C CYS A 15 -1.34 5.02 5.40
N GLU A 16 -2.50 4.64 5.91
CA GLU A 16 -2.63 3.60 6.94
C GLU A 16 -2.19 2.22 6.41
N PHE A 17 -2.56 1.88 5.18
CA PHE A 17 -2.12 0.65 4.52
C PHE A 17 -0.61 0.63 4.26
N PHE A 18 -0.05 1.76 3.82
CA PHE A 18 1.39 1.86 3.64
C PHE A 18 2.11 1.70 4.98
N ASN A 19 1.62 2.35 6.04
CA ASN A 19 2.17 2.19 7.39
C ASN A 19 2.08 0.74 7.87
N LEU A 20 0.94 0.08 7.65
CA LEU A 20 0.75 -1.32 7.99
C LEU A 20 1.78 -2.21 7.27
N ALA A 21 1.98 -2.00 5.97
CA ALA A 21 2.92 -2.75 5.15
C ALA A 21 4.40 -2.49 5.49
N TRP A 22 4.73 -1.26 5.90
CA TRP A 22 6.10 -0.79 6.13
C TRP A 22 6.61 -1.05 7.55
N CYS A 23 5.75 -0.85 8.56
CA CYS A 23 6.14 -0.85 9.97
C CYS A 23 5.85 -2.17 10.70
N HIS A 24 5.11 -3.10 10.09
CA HIS A 24 4.67 -4.34 10.73
C HIS A 24 5.11 -5.59 9.96
N SER A 25 5.15 -6.74 10.65
CA SER A 25 5.71 -8.00 10.12
C SER A 25 4.81 -9.23 10.31
N HIS A 26 3.48 -9.03 10.29
CA HIS A 26 2.47 -10.10 10.46
C HIS A 26 1.63 -10.36 9.19
N GLY A 27 0.69 -11.31 9.27
CA GLY A 27 -0.13 -11.76 8.13
C GLY A 27 -0.89 -10.63 7.42
N GLY A 28 -1.59 -9.77 8.16
CA GLY A 28 -2.27 -8.59 7.61
C GLY A 28 -1.32 -7.61 6.91
N ALA A 29 -0.15 -7.33 7.51
CA ALA A 29 0.88 -6.47 6.90
C ALA A 29 1.41 -7.03 5.57
N ARG A 30 1.56 -8.36 5.49
CA ARG A 30 1.93 -9.03 4.23
C ARG A 30 0.88 -8.78 3.15
N VAL A 31 -0.40 -8.93 3.48
CA VAL A 31 -1.49 -8.75 2.51
C VAL A 31 -1.60 -7.29 2.10
N ALA A 32 -1.46 -6.35 3.04
CA ALA A 32 -1.41 -4.92 2.74
C ALA A 32 -0.27 -4.57 1.77
N ALA A 33 0.95 -5.07 2.03
CA ALA A 33 2.09 -4.87 1.15
C ALA A 33 1.83 -5.44 -0.25
N ARG A 34 1.26 -6.64 -0.35
CA ARG A 34 0.94 -7.28 -1.63
C ARG A 34 -0.12 -6.53 -2.41
N LEU A 35 -1.16 -6.04 -1.75
CA LEU A 35 -2.19 -5.23 -2.38
C LEU A 35 -1.58 -3.95 -2.93
N LEU A 36 -0.84 -3.19 -2.11
CA LEU A 36 -0.16 -1.97 -2.55
C LEU A 36 0.78 -2.21 -3.74
N LEU A 37 1.60 -3.26 -3.69
CA LEU A 37 2.48 -3.62 -4.80
C LEU A 37 1.70 -3.92 -6.09
N SER A 38 0.56 -4.60 -5.99
CA SER A 38 -0.31 -4.85 -7.14
C SER A 38 -0.93 -3.58 -7.70
N LEU A 39 -1.34 -2.63 -6.84
CA LEU A 39 -1.84 -1.33 -7.28
C LEU A 39 -0.73 -0.50 -7.97
N TYR A 40 0.51 -0.62 -7.49
CA TYR A 40 1.68 0.02 -8.10
C TYR A 40 2.05 -0.60 -9.45
N ASN A 41 2.10 -1.93 -9.55
CA ASN A 41 2.43 -2.61 -10.80
C ASN A 41 1.91 -4.06 -10.78
N SER A 42 0.66 -4.25 -11.17
CA SER A 42 -0.01 -5.56 -11.16
C SER A 42 0.65 -6.60 -12.08
N ARG A 43 1.28 -6.16 -13.19
CA ARG A 43 2.01 -7.04 -14.10
C ARG A 43 3.24 -7.65 -13.44
N ARG A 44 3.96 -6.88 -12.62
CA ARG A 44 5.12 -7.36 -11.87
C ARG A 44 4.70 -8.05 -10.58
N PHE A 45 3.66 -7.57 -9.92
CA PHE A 45 3.22 -8.00 -8.60
C PHE A 45 1.76 -8.46 -8.61
N PRO A 46 1.45 -9.64 -9.18
CA PRO A 46 0.08 -10.15 -9.18
C PRO A 46 -0.43 -10.41 -7.75
N PHE A 47 -1.72 -10.12 -7.55
CA PHE A 47 -2.42 -10.30 -6.28
C PHE A 47 -3.55 -11.31 -6.43
N GLU A 48 -3.60 -12.29 -5.52
CA GLU A 48 -4.66 -13.29 -5.48
C GLU A 48 -5.75 -12.82 -4.51
N LEU A 49 -7.01 -12.74 -4.99
CA LEU A 49 -8.11 -12.15 -4.21
C LEU A 49 -8.42 -12.92 -2.92
N ASP A 50 -8.10 -14.21 -2.85
CA ASP A 50 -8.31 -15.03 -1.65
C ASP A 50 -7.40 -14.61 -0.48
N GLU A 51 -6.32 -13.87 -0.73
CA GLU A 51 -5.49 -13.32 0.34
C GLU A 51 -6.17 -12.26 1.18
N LEU A 52 -7.20 -11.59 0.65
CA LEU A 52 -8.01 -10.65 1.43
C LEU A 52 -8.67 -11.32 2.64
N ARG A 53 -8.84 -12.66 2.62
CA ARG A 53 -9.37 -13.45 3.75
C ARG A 53 -8.46 -13.45 4.98
N CYS A 54 -7.19 -13.03 4.84
CA CYS A 54 -6.26 -12.92 5.97
C CYS A 54 -6.31 -11.56 6.67
N LEU A 55 -7.09 -10.60 6.14
CA LEU A 55 -7.34 -9.32 6.80
C LEU A 55 -8.45 -9.49 7.85
N ASP A 56 -8.35 -8.76 8.96
CA ASP A 56 -9.49 -8.59 9.86
C ASP A 56 -10.58 -7.72 9.18
N SER A 57 -11.75 -7.61 9.81
CA SER A 57 -12.87 -6.87 9.23
C SER A 57 -12.56 -5.41 8.95
N GLN A 58 -11.69 -4.79 9.74
CA GLN A 58 -11.33 -3.38 9.59
C GLN A 58 -10.38 -3.18 8.41
N HIS A 59 -9.32 -3.98 8.33
CA HIS A 59 -8.37 -3.92 7.21
C HIS A 59 -9.00 -4.40 5.90
N LEU A 60 -9.96 -5.32 5.93
CA LEU A 60 -10.72 -5.71 4.75
C LEU A 60 -11.57 -4.54 4.22
N ALA A 61 -12.27 -3.82 5.11
CA ALA A 61 -13.03 -2.64 4.71
C ALA A 61 -12.12 -1.55 4.12
N ASP A 62 -10.96 -1.32 4.74
CA ASP A 62 -9.92 -0.41 4.23
C ASP A 62 -9.40 -0.86 2.84
N ALA A 63 -9.15 -2.15 2.63
CA ALA A 63 -8.74 -2.68 1.32
C ALA A 63 -9.78 -2.42 0.23
N LEU A 64 -11.08 -2.52 0.55
CA LEU A 64 -12.16 -2.25 -0.39
C LEU A 64 -12.22 -0.75 -0.76
N VAL A 65 -12.03 0.15 0.22
CA VAL A 65 -11.92 1.60 -0.05
C VAL A 65 -10.75 1.89 -0.99
N LEU A 66 -9.61 1.23 -0.80
CA LEU A 66 -8.46 1.39 -1.71
C LEU A 66 -8.74 0.88 -3.11
N LEU A 67 -9.42 -0.26 -3.26
CA LEU A 67 -9.77 -0.79 -4.59
C LEU A 67 -10.76 0.14 -5.32
N GLU A 68 -11.74 0.69 -4.60
CA GLU A 68 -12.67 1.68 -5.16
C GLU A 68 -11.95 2.97 -5.56
N PHE A 69 -11.02 3.44 -4.72
CA PHE A 69 -10.18 4.59 -5.03
C PHE A 69 -9.26 4.34 -6.24
N ASP A 70 -8.62 3.17 -6.27
CA ASP A 70 -7.70 2.75 -7.34
C ASP A 70 -8.38 2.71 -8.72
N ALA A 71 -9.61 2.18 -8.76
CA ALA A 71 -10.41 2.11 -9.97
C ALA A 71 -10.72 3.48 -10.60
N ASN A 72 -10.55 4.57 -9.86
CA ASN A 72 -10.80 5.94 -10.30
C ASN A 72 -9.52 6.80 -10.38
N LEU A 73 -8.35 6.19 -10.19
CA LEU A 73 -7.11 6.93 -10.02
C LEU A 73 -6.73 7.78 -11.25
N GLN A 74 -6.31 9.00 -10.95
CA GLN A 74 -5.69 9.93 -11.90
C GLN A 74 -4.15 9.89 -11.84
N LYS A 75 -3.58 9.17 -10.85
CA LYS A 75 -2.14 9.09 -10.54
C LYS A 75 -1.82 7.71 -9.96
N GLU A 76 -0.58 7.25 -10.06
CA GLU A 76 -0.17 6.01 -9.40
C GLU A 76 -0.21 6.14 -7.87
N VAL A 77 -0.43 5.03 -7.15
CA VAL A 77 -0.50 5.02 -5.67
C VAL A 77 0.76 5.59 -5.00
N HIS A 78 1.92 5.38 -5.59
CA HIS A 78 3.18 5.89 -5.06
C HIS A 78 3.31 7.42 -5.27
N ASP A 79 2.71 7.96 -6.34
CA ASP A 79 2.66 9.40 -6.60
C ASP A 79 1.75 10.14 -5.61
N TRP A 80 0.64 9.53 -5.22
CA TRP A 80 -0.20 10.08 -4.15
C TRP A 80 0.57 10.18 -2.83
N LEU A 81 1.34 9.15 -2.49
CA LEU A 81 2.17 9.17 -1.28
C LEU A 81 3.31 10.20 -1.39
N ASN A 82 3.94 10.33 -2.56
CA ASN A 82 4.89 11.41 -2.83
C ASN A 82 4.26 12.79 -2.57
N HIS A 83 3.06 13.03 -3.09
CA HIS A 83 2.34 14.29 -2.89
C HIS A 83 1.97 14.54 -1.41
N LEU A 84 1.41 13.54 -0.73
CA LEU A 84 0.95 13.65 0.65
C LEU A 84 2.06 13.95 1.66
N PHE A 85 3.27 13.44 1.39
CA PHE A 85 4.41 13.58 2.29
C PHE A 85 5.44 14.60 1.81
N ASP A 86 5.20 15.29 0.69
CA ASP A 86 6.16 16.18 0.02
C ASP A 86 7.51 15.49 -0.27
N ARG A 87 7.45 14.36 -1.00
CA ARG A 87 8.58 13.48 -1.31
C ARG A 87 8.59 13.06 -2.76
N ASN A 88 9.70 12.42 -3.17
CA ASN A 88 9.86 11.80 -4.49
C ASN A 88 10.43 10.36 -4.41
N ASP A 89 10.49 9.77 -3.21
CA ASP A 89 11.15 8.49 -2.96
C ASP A 89 10.20 7.31 -2.77
N PHE A 90 8.87 7.51 -2.90
CA PHE A 90 7.92 6.41 -2.69
C PHE A 90 8.03 5.30 -3.74
N GLY A 91 8.39 5.60 -4.99
CA GLY A 91 8.69 4.54 -5.97
C GLY A 91 9.79 3.60 -5.47
N MET A 92 10.87 4.16 -4.91
CA MET A 92 11.94 3.38 -4.28
C MET A 92 11.45 2.65 -3.02
N ARG A 93 10.59 3.27 -2.20
CA ARG A 93 9.98 2.57 -1.06
C ARG A 93 9.16 1.36 -1.49
N PHE A 94 8.46 1.41 -2.62
CA PHE A 94 7.74 0.24 -3.14
C PHE A 94 8.72 -0.87 -3.56
N GLU A 95 9.90 -0.53 -4.10
CA GLU A 95 10.96 -1.53 -4.34
C GLU A 95 11.48 -2.15 -3.05
N HIS A 96 11.64 -1.36 -1.97
CA HIS A 96 11.97 -1.88 -0.64
C HIS A 96 10.86 -2.79 -0.10
N LEU A 97 9.58 -2.41 -0.23
CA LEU A 97 8.45 -3.29 0.13
C LEU A 97 8.51 -4.61 -0.66
N ALA A 98 8.73 -4.54 -1.97
CA ALA A 98 8.85 -5.71 -2.83
C ALA A 98 9.98 -6.63 -2.36
N HIS A 99 11.12 -6.07 -1.96
CA HIS A 99 12.24 -6.84 -1.41
C HIS A 99 11.94 -7.45 -0.03
N MET A 100 11.39 -6.67 0.91
CA MET A 100 11.06 -7.11 2.26
C MET A 100 10.10 -8.30 2.25
N TRP A 101 9.10 -8.25 1.37
CA TRP A 101 8.05 -9.27 1.28
C TRP A 101 8.33 -10.37 0.24
N ALA A 102 9.46 -10.32 -0.46
CA ALA A 102 9.86 -11.26 -1.52
C ALA A 102 10.01 -12.73 -1.08
N ARG A 103 10.20 -13.00 0.23
CA ARG A 103 10.48 -14.36 0.73
C ARG A 103 9.36 -15.37 0.49
N LYS A 104 8.12 -14.93 0.30
CA LYS A 104 6.95 -15.80 0.04
C LYS A 104 6.28 -15.54 -1.31
N ALA A 105 6.91 -14.74 -2.16
CA ALA A 105 6.38 -14.23 -3.40
C ALA A 105 6.71 -15.12 -4.60
N LYS A 106 5.76 -15.27 -5.54
CA LYS A 106 5.98 -15.86 -6.87
C LYS A 106 6.23 -14.81 -7.97
N TRP A 107 6.64 -13.60 -7.61
CA TRP A 107 6.97 -12.54 -8.56
C TRP A 107 8.47 -12.26 -8.65
N ASP A 108 8.84 -11.45 -9.65
CA ASP A 108 10.21 -10.99 -9.86
C ASP A 108 10.67 -10.13 -8.67
N LYS A 109 11.71 -10.62 -7.98
CA LYS A 109 12.17 -10.06 -6.72
C LYS A 109 13.04 -8.85 -6.99
N CYS A 110 12.77 -7.73 -6.32
CA CYS A 110 13.73 -6.64 -6.33
C CYS A 110 15.03 -7.10 -5.65
N LYS A 111 16.13 -7.14 -6.40
CA LYS A 111 17.44 -7.53 -5.87
C LYS A 111 17.96 -6.41 -4.97
N LYS A 112 18.64 -6.80 -3.89
CA LYS A 112 19.20 -5.86 -2.91
C LYS A 112 20.14 -4.83 -3.56
N GLU A 113 20.86 -5.22 -4.62
CA GLU A 113 21.78 -4.35 -5.37
C GLU A 113 21.11 -3.19 -6.10
N TYR A 114 19.79 -3.26 -6.35
CA TYR A 114 19.02 -2.19 -6.99
C TYR A 114 18.27 -1.30 -5.98
N LEU A 115 18.39 -1.58 -4.67
CA LEU A 115 17.73 -0.80 -3.63
C LEU A 115 18.60 0.38 -3.24
N HIS A 116 18.22 1.56 -3.71
CA HIS A 116 18.81 2.82 -3.25
C HIS A 116 18.27 3.14 -1.84
N PRO A 117 19.12 3.66 -0.92
CA PRO A 117 18.67 4.11 0.39
C PRO A 117 17.56 5.16 0.25
N VAL A 118 16.58 5.09 1.13
CA VAL A 118 15.52 6.09 1.28
C VAL A 118 15.66 6.75 2.64
N GLU A 119 15.38 8.05 2.71
CA GLU A 119 15.46 8.78 3.99
C GLU A 119 14.44 8.24 5.01
N PRO A 120 14.65 8.45 6.31
CA PRO A 120 13.67 8.09 7.33
C PRO A 120 12.31 8.73 7.05
N LEU A 121 11.24 7.96 7.21
CA LEU A 121 9.86 8.42 7.00
C LEU A 121 9.13 8.54 8.32
N LYS A 122 8.50 9.69 8.54
CA LYS A 122 7.52 9.88 9.63
C LYS A 122 6.12 9.80 9.04
N LEU A 123 5.47 8.66 9.22
CA LEU A 123 4.11 8.42 8.77
C LEU A 123 3.11 9.05 9.74
N VAL A 124 2.92 10.36 9.62
CA VAL A 124 1.88 11.10 10.36
C VAL A 124 0.88 11.61 9.34
N TRP A 125 -0.29 10.96 9.27
CA TRP A 125 -1.41 11.51 8.51
C TRP A 125 -1.87 12.81 9.19
N LYS A 126 -1.81 13.92 8.45
CA LYS A 126 -2.46 15.16 8.83
C LYS A 126 -3.71 15.29 7.97
N ALA A 127 -4.88 15.07 8.56
CA ALA A 127 -6.13 15.37 7.87
C ALA A 127 -6.14 16.87 7.50
N GLY A 128 -6.34 17.20 6.22
CA GLY A 128 -6.56 18.58 5.78
C GLY A 128 -5.57 19.18 4.77
N GLY A 129 -5.20 18.43 3.72
CA GLY A 129 -4.54 19.00 2.53
C GLY A 129 -5.42 18.81 1.30
N ALA A 130 -6.51 19.57 1.21
CA ALA A 130 -7.23 19.69 -0.06
C ALA A 130 -6.33 20.43 -1.06
N ALA A 131 -6.11 19.81 -2.21
CA ALA A 131 -5.70 20.47 -3.44
C ALA A 131 -6.64 20.03 -4.55
#